data_AF-A0A645F014-F1
#
_entry.id   AF-A0A645F014-F1
#
_cell.length_a   1.000
_cell.length_b   1.000
_cell.length_c   1.000
_cell.angle_alpha   90.00
_cell.angle_beta   90.00
_cell.angle_gamma   90.00
#
_symmetry.space_group_name_H-M   'P 1'
#
loop_
_entity.id
_entity.type
_entity.pdbx_description
1 polymer ?
#
loop_
_entity_poly.entity_id
_entity_poly.type
_entity_poly.pdbx_seq_one_letter_code
_entity_poly.pdbx_strand_id
1 'polypeptide(L)'
;MINKEDNLLKENKIAISHLKFVQKASIVYGESSAGYNIVEKYEFYAIASVNMRNKVAFGISSELAINFRNTSALKRNNNVAMKFSTAAVINALLGGTDYSNGAKQWDGAEQTHLPTNNPDILSNGRFMFKVHVMGWKINDEHFTSWKNAVNGKFGVNYFNAPQMKYAVANYGGMKNKDKIRLQSVAQYGLTMFWKEVNIIKP
;
A
#
# COMPACT_ATOMS: atom_id res chain seq x y z
N MET A 1 -34.90 -15.34 -19.35
CA MET A 1 -33.42 -15.36 -19.20
C MET A 1 -33.08 -14.55 -17.96
N ILE A 2 -32.52 -15.19 -16.93
CA ILE A 2 -31.92 -14.44 -15.81
C ILE A 2 -30.64 -13.83 -16.39
N ASN A 3 -30.57 -12.50 -16.45
CA ASN A 3 -29.40 -11.78 -16.92
C ASN A 3 -28.25 -12.02 -15.93
N LYS A 4 -27.40 -13.02 -16.20
CA LYS A 4 -26.33 -13.46 -15.28
C LYS A 4 -25.21 -12.42 -15.13
N GLU A 5 -25.19 -11.40 -15.98
CA GLU A 5 -24.08 -10.44 -16.10
C GLU A 5 -24.29 -9.18 -15.25
N ASP A 6 -25.53 -8.75 -15.05
CA ASP A 6 -25.88 -7.59 -14.21
C ASP A 6 -25.82 -7.96 -12.73
N ASN A 7 -24.66 -8.34 -12.17
CA ASN A 7 -24.37 -8.33 -10.72
C ASN A 7 -23.08 -9.04 -10.25
N LEU A 8 -22.14 -9.45 -11.13
CA LEU A 8 -20.99 -10.25 -10.66
C LEU A 8 -20.07 -9.53 -9.68
N LEU A 9 -19.79 -8.25 -9.92
CA LEU A 9 -18.93 -7.45 -9.07
C LEU A 9 -19.78 -6.57 -8.16
N LYS A 10 -19.68 -6.82 -6.85
CA LYS A 10 -20.46 -6.10 -5.83
C LYS A 10 -19.56 -5.50 -4.77
N GLU A 11 -19.92 -4.31 -4.32
CA GLU A 11 -19.39 -3.72 -3.09
C GLU A 11 -20.54 -3.59 -2.11
N ASN A 12 -20.43 -4.20 -0.92
CA ASN A 12 -21.52 -4.24 0.07
C ASN A 12 -22.86 -4.75 -0.50
N LYS A 13 -22.81 -5.81 -1.32
CA LYS A 13 -23.96 -6.43 -2.01
C LYS A 13 -24.64 -5.58 -3.09
N ILE A 14 -24.10 -4.41 -3.41
CA ILE A 14 -24.58 -3.52 -4.48
C ILE A 14 -23.64 -3.63 -5.67
N ALA A 15 -24.19 -3.75 -6.88
CA ALA A 15 -23.39 -3.75 -8.11
C ALA A 15 -22.51 -2.50 -8.18
N ILE A 16 -21.22 -2.70 -8.44
CA ILE A 16 -20.31 -1.57 -8.62
C ILE A 16 -20.49 -0.97 -10.02
N SER A 17 -20.54 0.37 -10.12
CA SER A 17 -20.54 1.03 -11.42
C SER A 17 -19.17 0.89 -12.11
N HIS A 18 -19.16 0.89 -13.43
CA HIS A 18 -17.91 0.84 -14.20
C HIS A 18 -16.94 1.98 -13.80
N LEU A 19 -17.47 3.19 -13.61
CA LEU A 19 -16.67 4.34 -13.18
C LEU A 19 -16.00 4.09 -11.82
N LYS A 20 -16.76 3.59 -10.83
CA LYS A 20 -16.23 3.31 -9.49
C LYS A 20 -15.21 2.16 -9.51
N PHE A 21 -15.45 1.14 -10.34
CA PHE A 21 -14.50 0.06 -10.57
C PHE A 21 -13.18 0.58 -11.15
N VAL A 22 -13.23 1.39 -12.20
CA VAL A 22 -12.04 2.00 -12.83
C VAL A 22 -11.31 2.92 -11.84
N GLN A 23 -12.03 3.68 -11.02
CA GLN A 23 -11.42 4.51 -9.97
C GLN A 23 -10.64 3.67 -8.96
N LYS A 24 -11.21 2.58 -8.46
CA LYS A 24 -10.50 1.66 -7.54
C LYS A 24 -9.26 1.03 -8.20
N ALA A 25 -9.37 0.58 -9.44
CA ALA A 25 -8.21 0.03 -10.16
C ALA A 25 -7.12 1.10 -10.38
N SER A 26 -7.52 2.36 -10.62
CA SER A 26 -6.56 3.45 -10.75
C SER A 26 -5.81 3.77 -9.45
N ILE A 27 -6.47 3.62 -8.29
CA ILE A 27 -5.82 3.77 -6.99
C ILE A 27 -4.77 2.67 -6.81
N VAL A 28 -5.14 1.41 -7.06
CA VAL A 28 -4.21 0.27 -6.98
C VAL A 28 -2.99 0.48 -7.89
N TYR A 29 -3.21 0.96 -9.12
CA TYR A 29 -2.11 1.29 -10.02
C TYR A 29 -1.24 2.43 -9.48
N GLY A 30 -1.88 3.51 -9.01
CA GLY A 30 -1.18 4.72 -8.56
C GLY A 30 -0.41 4.57 -7.24
N GLU A 31 -0.83 3.63 -6.39
CA GLU A 31 -0.19 3.33 -5.11
C GLU A 31 0.84 2.18 -5.20
N SER A 32 0.94 1.52 -6.35
CA SER A 32 1.89 0.43 -6.58
C SER A 32 3.28 0.93 -6.98
N SER A 33 4.25 0.01 -6.97
CA SER A 33 5.60 0.27 -7.47
C SER A 33 5.68 0.44 -9.01
N ALA A 34 4.56 0.40 -9.74
CA ALA A 34 4.53 0.62 -11.17
C ALA A 34 5.14 1.97 -11.59
N GLY A 35 4.99 3.01 -10.75
CA GLY A 35 5.64 4.31 -10.95
C GLY A 35 7.16 4.26 -11.00
N TYR A 36 7.74 3.22 -10.44
CA TYR A 36 9.18 2.96 -10.44
C TYR A 36 9.59 1.90 -11.47
N ASN A 37 8.71 1.55 -12.42
CA ASN A 37 8.86 0.46 -13.39
C ASN A 37 9.05 -0.92 -12.74
N ILE A 38 8.47 -1.13 -11.56
CA ILE A 38 8.46 -2.43 -10.88
C ILE A 38 7.04 -2.99 -10.98
N VAL A 39 6.92 -4.22 -11.46
CA VAL A 39 5.63 -4.90 -11.65
C VAL A 39 5.63 -6.20 -10.86
N GLU A 40 5.23 -6.12 -9.60
CA GLU A 40 5.06 -7.27 -8.74
C GLU A 40 3.57 -7.58 -8.56
N LYS A 41 3.11 -8.70 -9.13
CA LYS A 41 1.68 -9.07 -9.18
C LYS A 41 1.04 -9.02 -7.78
N TYR A 42 1.70 -9.58 -6.77
CA TYR A 42 1.11 -9.70 -5.44
C TYR A 42 1.01 -8.35 -4.70
N GLU A 43 1.83 -7.36 -5.08
CA GLU A 43 1.71 -5.99 -4.58
C GLU A 43 0.35 -5.39 -4.95
N PHE A 44 -0.03 -5.46 -6.23
CA PHE A 44 -1.31 -4.93 -6.70
C PHE A 44 -2.50 -5.59 -5.99
N TYR A 45 -2.44 -6.91 -5.82
CA TYR A 45 -3.49 -7.67 -5.14
C TYR A 45 -3.58 -7.31 -3.66
N ALA A 46 -2.45 -7.18 -2.98
CA ALA A 46 -2.40 -6.76 -1.59
C ALA A 46 -2.96 -5.34 -1.40
N ILE A 47 -2.56 -4.36 -2.23
CA ILE A 47 -3.11 -2.99 -2.19
C ILE A 47 -4.62 -3.00 -2.40
N ALA A 48 -5.12 -3.78 -3.38
CA ALA A 48 -6.56 -3.87 -3.62
C ALA A 48 -7.32 -4.40 -2.40
N SER A 49 -6.83 -5.45 -1.75
CA SER A 49 -7.44 -5.99 -0.53
C SER A 49 -7.50 -4.96 0.60
N VAL A 50 -6.40 -4.24 0.85
CA VAL A 50 -6.38 -3.21 1.89
C VAL A 50 -7.29 -2.03 1.53
N ASN A 51 -7.29 -1.58 0.27
CA ASN A 51 -8.14 -0.50 -0.21
C ASN A 51 -9.64 -0.84 -0.17
N MET A 52 -10.03 -2.10 -0.36
CA MET A 52 -11.43 -2.51 -0.21
C MET A 52 -11.87 -2.54 1.26
N ARG A 53 -10.95 -2.87 2.19
CA ARG A 53 -11.22 -2.79 3.63
C ARG A 53 -11.31 -1.36 4.13
N ASN A 54 -10.38 -0.52 3.70
CA ASN A 54 -10.27 0.86 4.16
C ASN A 54 -10.92 1.79 3.16
N LYS A 55 -12.04 2.42 3.53
CA LYS A 55 -12.71 3.42 2.70
C LYS A 55 -11.91 4.72 2.47
N VAL A 56 -10.62 4.75 2.83
CA VAL A 56 -9.74 5.90 2.65
C VAL A 56 -8.98 5.73 1.34
N ALA A 57 -9.35 6.55 0.34
CA ALA A 57 -8.70 6.57 -0.96
C ALA A 57 -7.40 7.39 -0.89
N PHE A 58 -6.29 6.75 -0.55
CA PHE A 58 -4.97 7.32 -0.84
C PHE A 58 -4.70 7.23 -2.35
N GLY A 59 -4.08 8.27 -2.92
CA GLY A 59 -3.56 8.21 -4.30
C GLY A 59 -4.53 8.38 -5.46
N ILE A 60 -5.82 8.63 -5.24
CA ILE A 60 -6.76 8.83 -6.38
C ILE A 60 -6.35 10.01 -7.27
N SER A 61 -5.71 11.02 -6.70
CA SER A 61 -5.19 12.21 -7.37
C SER A 61 -3.74 12.06 -7.85
N SER A 62 -3.08 10.90 -7.67
CA SER A 62 -1.73 10.71 -8.18
C SER A 62 -1.70 10.74 -9.71
N GLU A 63 -0.59 11.21 -10.29
CA GLU A 63 -0.42 11.28 -11.75
C GLU A 63 -0.64 9.90 -12.39
N LEU A 64 -0.15 8.83 -11.76
CA LEU A 64 -0.35 7.46 -12.23
C LEU A 64 -1.82 7.04 -12.22
N ALA A 65 -2.57 7.38 -11.18
CA ALA A 65 -4.00 7.08 -11.12
C ALA A 65 -4.77 7.89 -12.17
N ILE A 66 -4.43 9.16 -12.37
CA ILE A 66 -4.99 9.99 -13.45
C ILE A 66 -4.68 9.37 -14.82
N ASN A 67 -3.43 9.01 -15.07
CA ASN A 67 -2.99 8.38 -16.32
C ASN A 67 -3.73 7.06 -16.58
N PHE A 68 -3.94 6.23 -15.56
CA PHE A 68 -4.73 5.00 -15.68
C PHE A 68 -6.16 5.29 -16.17
N ARG A 69 -6.82 6.29 -15.58
CA ARG A 69 -8.22 6.64 -15.94
C ARG A 69 -8.31 7.22 -17.35
N ASN A 70 -7.32 8.00 -17.76
CA ASN A 70 -7.23 8.59 -19.10
C ASN A 70 -6.80 7.58 -20.18
N THR A 71 -6.29 6.41 -19.80
CA THR A 71 -5.91 5.35 -20.74
C THR A 71 -7.12 4.56 -21.21
N SER A 72 -7.24 4.27 -22.51
CA SER A 72 -8.37 3.48 -23.03
C SER A 72 -8.37 2.05 -22.50
N ALA A 73 -9.54 1.39 -22.47
CA ALA A 73 -9.67 0.01 -21.98
C ALA A 73 -8.72 -0.96 -22.70
N LEU A 74 -8.61 -0.88 -24.03
CA LEU A 74 -7.70 -1.70 -24.82
C LEU A 74 -6.23 -1.51 -24.39
N LYS A 75 -5.80 -0.25 -24.22
CA LYS A 75 -4.44 0.06 -23.79
C LYS A 75 -4.17 -0.41 -22.35
N ARG A 76 -5.14 -0.29 -21.44
CA ARG A 76 -5.04 -0.84 -20.08
C ARG A 76 -4.87 -2.36 -20.10
N ASN A 77 -5.62 -3.07 -20.93
CA ASN A 77 -5.56 -4.53 -21.03
C ASN A 77 -4.22 -5.02 -21.62
N ASN A 78 -3.59 -4.22 -22.47
CA ASN A 78 -2.28 -4.50 -23.07
C ASN A 78 -1.10 -4.14 -22.14
N ASN A 79 -1.31 -3.28 -21.14
CA ASN A 79 -0.29 -2.96 -20.13
C ASN A 79 -0.37 -3.95 -18.95
N VAL A 80 0.74 -4.62 -18.61
CA VAL A 80 0.77 -5.66 -17.58
C VAL A 80 0.39 -5.14 -16.19
N ALA A 81 0.95 -3.99 -15.78
CA ALA A 81 0.66 -3.41 -14.47
C ALA A 81 -0.80 -2.95 -14.36
N MET A 82 -1.32 -2.26 -15.37
CA MET A 82 -2.73 -1.83 -15.39
C MET A 82 -3.72 -3.01 -15.39
N LYS A 83 -3.36 -4.08 -16.11
CA LYS A 83 -4.10 -5.34 -16.09
C LYS A 83 -4.08 -5.99 -14.70
N PHE A 84 -2.94 -6.01 -14.01
CA PHE A 84 -2.87 -6.48 -12.63
C PHE A 84 -3.69 -5.62 -11.69
N SER A 85 -3.68 -4.29 -11.81
CA SER A 85 -4.55 -3.42 -11.01
C SER A 85 -6.04 -3.73 -11.21
N THR A 86 -6.44 -3.99 -12.46
CA THR A 86 -7.81 -4.39 -12.81
C THR A 86 -8.16 -5.76 -12.21
N ALA A 87 -7.30 -6.75 -12.39
CA ALA A 87 -7.50 -8.11 -11.88
C ALA A 87 -7.50 -8.17 -10.34
N ALA A 88 -6.68 -7.36 -9.69
CA ALA A 88 -6.60 -7.23 -8.23
C ALA A 88 -7.93 -6.72 -7.64
N VAL A 89 -8.53 -5.70 -8.26
CA VAL A 89 -9.84 -5.18 -7.82
C VAL A 89 -10.94 -6.20 -8.05
N ILE A 90 -10.93 -6.92 -9.17
CA ILE A 90 -11.86 -8.03 -9.42
C ILE A 90 -11.72 -9.10 -8.31
N ASN A 91 -10.49 -9.54 -8.02
CA ASN A 91 -10.22 -10.50 -6.95
C ASN A 91 -10.76 -10.03 -5.61
N ALA A 92 -10.48 -8.79 -5.21
CA ALA A 92 -10.94 -8.24 -3.94
C ALA A 92 -12.48 -8.14 -3.86
N LEU A 93 -13.14 -7.72 -4.94
CA LEU A 93 -14.61 -7.63 -4.99
C LEU A 93 -15.31 -8.99 -4.96
N LEU A 94 -14.66 -10.02 -5.48
CA LEU A 94 -15.15 -11.40 -5.45
C LEU A 94 -14.82 -12.14 -4.14
N GLY A 95 -14.15 -11.49 -3.19
CA GLY A 95 -13.70 -12.13 -1.94
C GLY A 95 -12.61 -13.19 -2.17
N GLY A 96 -11.80 -13.02 -3.21
CA GLY A 96 -10.65 -13.86 -3.49
C GLY A 96 -9.53 -13.72 -2.44
N THR A 97 -8.41 -14.39 -2.68
CA THR A 97 -7.29 -14.45 -1.74
C THR A 97 -6.80 -13.06 -1.32
N ASP A 98 -6.66 -12.85 -0.01
CA ASP A 98 -6.05 -11.64 0.55
C ASP A 98 -4.52 -11.77 0.64
N TYR A 99 -3.83 -11.34 -0.40
CA TYR A 99 -2.37 -11.34 -0.46
C TYR A 99 -1.71 -10.37 0.53
N SER A 100 -2.46 -9.43 1.13
CA SER A 100 -1.91 -8.55 2.16
C SER A 100 -1.86 -9.19 3.55
N ASN A 101 -2.30 -10.45 3.70
CA ASN A 101 -2.30 -11.20 4.95
C ASN A 101 -2.99 -10.44 6.11
N GLY A 102 -4.16 -9.86 5.85
CA GLY A 102 -4.92 -9.15 6.88
C GLY A 102 -4.41 -7.73 7.17
N ALA A 103 -3.52 -7.17 6.36
CA ALA A 103 -3.01 -5.82 6.56
C ALA A 103 -4.12 -4.76 6.57
N LYS A 104 -3.97 -3.77 7.43
CA LYS A 104 -4.83 -2.60 7.50
C LYS A 104 -4.19 -1.37 6.92
N GLN A 105 -2.89 -1.37 6.62
CA GLN A 105 -2.22 -0.20 6.03
C GLN A 105 -1.07 -0.70 5.16
N TRP A 106 -0.60 0.16 4.26
CA TRP A 106 0.64 -0.04 3.53
C TRP A 106 1.48 1.24 3.55
N ASP A 107 2.75 1.10 3.20
CA ASP A 107 3.68 2.21 2.95
C ASP A 107 4.67 1.83 1.85
N GLY A 108 5.07 2.82 1.04
CA GLY A 108 6.08 2.65 0.00
C GLY A 108 7.50 2.98 0.48
N ALA A 109 8.44 2.97 -0.47
CA ALA A 109 9.86 3.22 -0.22
C ALA A 109 10.14 4.58 0.44
N GLU A 110 9.24 5.56 0.34
CA GLU A 110 9.38 6.88 0.96
C GLU A 110 9.50 6.81 2.49
N GLN A 111 8.99 5.76 3.13
CA GLN A 111 9.16 5.53 4.58
C GLN A 111 10.55 4.99 4.96
N THR A 112 11.38 4.62 3.98
CA THR A 112 12.66 3.93 4.23
C THR A 112 13.88 4.85 4.18
N HIS A 113 13.71 6.07 3.66
CA HIS A 113 14.76 7.09 3.54
C HIS A 113 14.53 8.21 4.54
N LEU A 114 14.94 7.96 5.77
CA LEU A 114 14.78 8.86 6.90
C LEU A 114 15.85 9.96 6.89
N PRO A 115 15.51 11.20 7.29
CA PRO A 115 16.49 12.27 7.45
C PRO A 115 17.56 11.92 8.48
N THR A 116 18.83 12.09 8.12
CA THR A 116 19.98 11.75 8.98
C THR A 116 20.31 12.84 9.99
N ASN A 117 19.97 14.09 9.70
CA ASN A 117 20.20 15.25 10.56
C ASN A 117 19.18 15.39 11.70
N ASN A 118 18.01 14.75 11.58
CA ASN A 118 16.99 14.72 12.62
C ASN A 118 16.33 13.33 12.66
N PRO A 119 16.91 12.37 13.40
CA PRO A 119 16.48 10.97 13.39
C PRO A 119 15.12 10.73 14.05
N ASP A 120 14.48 11.76 14.64
CA ASP A 120 13.17 11.67 15.29
C ASP A 120 12.13 12.63 14.67
N ILE A 121 12.42 13.18 13.48
CA ILE A 121 11.49 14.03 12.75
C ILE A 121 10.18 13.28 12.45
N LEU A 122 9.04 13.86 12.80
CA LEU A 122 7.73 13.19 12.69
C LEU A 122 7.11 13.30 11.30
N SER A 123 7.47 14.33 10.54
CA SER A 123 6.90 14.65 9.23
C SER A 123 7.85 15.56 8.44
N ASN A 124 7.81 15.48 7.12
CA ASN A 124 8.51 16.41 6.22
C ASN A 124 7.54 17.44 5.58
N GLY A 125 6.32 17.56 6.10
CA GLY A 125 5.27 18.44 5.56
C GLY A 125 4.49 17.85 4.39
N ARG A 126 4.98 16.77 3.75
CA ARG A 126 4.26 16.02 2.71
C ARG A 126 3.63 14.75 3.26
N PHE A 127 4.39 14.03 4.09
CA PHE A 127 3.93 12.83 4.76
C PHE A 127 4.56 12.70 6.14
N MET A 128 3.93 11.85 6.94
CA MET A 128 4.36 11.50 8.29
C MET A 128 5.29 10.29 8.23
N PHE A 129 6.38 10.32 9.00
CA PHE A 129 7.27 9.17 9.17
C PHE A 129 6.63 8.20 10.16
N LYS A 130 6.01 7.13 9.65
CA LYS A 130 5.27 6.17 10.48
C LYS A 130 6.14 5.46 11.49
N VAL A 131 7.42 5.25 11.18
CA VAL A 131 8.38 4.70 12.15
C VAL A 131 8.50 5.55 13.43
N HIS A 132 8.34 6.87 13.34
CA HIS A 132 8.44 7.78 14.48
C HIS A 132 7.10 8.06 15.15
N VAL A 133 6.00 8.02 14.40
CA VAL A 133 4.66 8.33 14.94
C VAL A 133 3.86 7.10 15.34
N MET A 134 3.97 6.01 14.59
CA MET A 134 3.28 4.76 14.88
C MET A 134 4.19 3.76 15.60
N GLY A 135 5.49 3.80 15.29
CA GLY A 135 6.41 2.75 15.69
C GLY A 135 6.10 1.45 14.95
N TRP A 136 7.14 0.71 14.60
CA TRP A 136 6.97 -0.54 13.86
C TRP A 136 7.90 -1.64 14.34
N LYS A 137 7.52 -2.88 14.00
CA LYS A 137 8.34 -4.07 14.06
C LYS A 137 8.20 -4.84 12.76
N ILE A 138 9.29 -4.94 12.00
CA ILE A 138 9.36 -5.69 10.74
C ILE A 138 10.02 -7.04 11.04
N ASN A 139 9.46 -8.13 10.52
CA ASN A 139 10.12 -9.45 10.63
C ASN A 139 11.35 -9.53 9.69
N ASP A 140 12.24 -10.50 9.92
CA ASP A 140 13.53 -10.55 9.23
C ASP A 140 13.39 -10.74 7.71
N GLU A 141 12.44 -11.58 7.29
CA GLU A 141 12.15 -11.86 5.89
C GLU A 141 11.70 -10.59 5.16
N HIS A 142 10.68 -9.90 5.68
CA HIS A 142 10.16 -8.68 5.09
C HIS A 142 11.17 -7.53 5.15
N PHE A 143 11.96 -7.42 6.22
CA PHE A 143 12.98 -6.39 6.33
C PHE A 143 14.06 -6.57 5.26
N THR A 144 14.55 -7.80 5.10
CA THR A 144 15.54 -8.15 4.08
C THR A 144 14.98 -7.93 2.68
N SER A 145 13.77 -8.41 2.43
CA SER A 145 13.11 -8.27 1.13
C SER A 145 12.88 -6.80 0.76
N TRP A 146 12.37 -5.98 1.69
CA TRP A 146 12.13 -4.56 1.43
C TRP A 146 13.43 -3.79 1.19
N LYS A 147 14.44 -4.04 2.04
CA LYS A 147 15.76 -3.43 1.91
C LYS A 147 16.38 -3.74 0.55
N ASN A 148 16.33 -5.00 0.13
CA ASN A 148 16.87 -5.42 -1.17
C ASN A 148 16.12 -4.77 -2.33
N ALA A 149 14.79 -4.74 -2.30
CA ALA A 149 13.99 -4.12 -3.35
C ALA A 149 14.25 -2.62 -3.47
N VAL A 150 14.26 -1.91 -2.34
CA VAL A 150 14.53 -0.46 -2.28
C VAL A 150 15.96 -0.15 -2.72
N ASN A 151 16.96 -0.86 -2.20
CA ASN A 151 18.35 -0.65 -2.59
C ASN A 151 18.60 -1.00 -4.06
N GLY A 152 17.93 -2.04 -4.58
CA GLY A 152 17.99 -2.38 -6.00
C GLY A 152 17.44 -1.27 -6.90
N LYS A 153 16.46 -0.48 -6.41
CA LYS A 153 15.88 0.63 -7.17
C LYS A 153 16.62 1.96 -7.01
N PHE A 154 17.05 2.28 -5.80
CA PHE A 154 17.54 3.62 -5.44
C PHE A 154 19.02 3.66 -5.02
N GLY A 155 19.70 2.50 -4.95
CA GLY A 155 21.09 2.38 -4.52
C GLY A 155 21.25 1.92 -3.07
N VAL A 156 22.42 1.32 -2.77
CA VAL A 156 22.69 0.58 -1.52
C VAL A 156 22.59 1.38 -0.22
N ASN A 157 22.57 2.72 -0.30
CA ASN A 157 22.51 3.63 0.84
C ASN A 157 21.15 4.32 1.00
N TYR A 158 20.16 3.99 0.16
CA TYR A 158 18.85 4.64 0.25
C TYR A 158 18.06 4.16 1.47
N PHE A 159 18.07 2.86 1.73
CA PHE A 159 17.35 2.26 2.85
C PHE A 159 18.12 2.46 4.17
N ASN A 160 17.58 3.30 5.06
CA ASN A 160 18.13 3.54 6.40
C ASN A 160 17.07 3.40 7.52
N ALA A 161 15.88 2.89 7.19
CA ALA A 161 14.84 2.58 8.16
C ALA A 161 15.29 1.49 9.16
N PRO A 162 15.02 1.66 10.46
CA PRO A 162 15.29 0.62 11.44
C PRO A 162 14.27 -0.52 11.30
N GLN A 163 14.69 -1.75 11.58
CA GLN A 163 13.78 -2.90 11.58
C GLN A 163 12.71 -2.82 12.68
N MET A 164 13.09 -2.26 13.84
CA MET A 164 12.20 -2.03 14.98
C MET A 164 12.48 -0.66 15.59
N LYS A 165 11.44 0.12 15.83
CA LYS A 165 11.51 1.39 16.57
C LYS A 165 10.16 1.68 17.22
N TYR A 166 10.19 2.08 18.49
CA TYR A 166 9.01 2.62 19.17
C TYR A 166 8.73 4.03 18.69
N ALA A 167 7.46 4.42 18.60
CA ALA A 167 7.10 5.79 18.32
C ALA A 167 7.68 6.73 19.38
N VAL A 168 8.26 7.84 18.93
CA VAL A 168 9.00 8.78 19.78
C VAL A 168 8.12 9.90 20.32
N ALA A 169 6.93 10.10 19.73
CA ALA A 169 6.01 11.15 20.13
C ALA A 169 4.53 10.81 19.86
N ASN A 170 3.65 11.56 20.50
CA ASN A 170 2.24 11.66 20.12
C ASN A 170 2.12 12.67 18.98
N TYR A 171 1.27 12.41 17.98
CA TYR A 171 1.19 13.24 16.78
C TYR A 171 -0.23 13.21 16.19
N GLY A 172 -0.74 14.36 15.75
CA GLY A 172 -2.04 14.44 15.06
C GLY A 172 -3.20 13.80 15.85
N GLY A 173 -3.23 13.97 17.17
CA GLY A 173 -4.23 13.34 18.05
C GLY A 173 -3.93 11.88 18.45
N MET A 174 -2.98 11.21 17.80
CA MET A 174 -2.59 9.84 18.13
C MET A 174 -1.74 9.77 19.41
N LYS A 175 -2.10 8.86 20.33
CA LYS A 175 -1.41 8.63 21.61
C LYS A 175 -0.50 7.39 21.54
N ASN A 176 0.56 7.52 20.76
CA ASN A 176 1.45 6.42 20.39
C ASN A 176 2.85 6.47 21.01
N LYS A 177 3.24 7.54 21.70
CA LYS A 177 4.58 7.63 22.31
C LYS A 177 4.88 6.35 23.11
N ASP A 178 6.08 5.82 22.91
CA ASP A 178 6.58 4.59 23.53
C ASP A 178 5.78 3.32 23.16
N LYS A 179 5.14 3.31 21.98
CA LYS A 179 4.43 2.14 21.45
C LYS A 179 4.91 1.73 20.06
N ILE A 180 4.75 0.46 19.75
CA ILE A 180 4.74 -0.05 18.38
C ILE A 180 3.28 -0.31 18.00
N ARG A 181 2.85 0.30 16.90
CA ARG A 181 1.49 0.18 16.37
C ARG A 181 1.42 -0.57 15.05
N LEU A 182 2.56 -0.84 14.40
CA LEU A 182 2.61 -1.54 13.11
C LEU A 182 3.50 -2.78 13.20
N GLN A 183 3.00 -3.90 12.69
CA GLN A 183 3.79 -5.10 12.47
C GLN A 183 3.66 -5.56 11.03
N SER A 184 4.78 -5.86 10.37
CA SER A 184 4.77 -6.30 8.97
C SER A 184 4.06 -7.65 8.82
N VAL A 185 3.24 -7.81 7.78
CA VAL A 185 2.54 -9.07 7.45
C VAL A 185 2.72 -9.51 6.00
N ALA A 186 3.17 -8.62 5.12
CA ALA A 186 3.62 -8.94 3.77
C ALA A 186 4.55 -7.83 3.25
N GLN A 187 5.36 -8.15 2.25
CA GLN A 187 6.20 -7.22 1.53
C GLN A 187 6.26 -7.61 0.06
N TYR A 188 5.94 -6.68 -0.84
CA TYR A 188 5.97 -6.90 -2.29
C TYR A 188 6.43 -5.64 -3.00
N GLY A 189 7.27 -5.78 -4.03
CA GLY A 189 7.82 -4.62 -4.75
C GLY A 189 8.55 -3.70 -3.78
N LEU A 190 8.17 -2.42 -3.77
CA LEU A 190 8.68 -1.40 -2.85
C LEU A 190 7.72 -1.12 -1.67
N THR A 191 6.71 -1.96 -1.48
CA THR A 191 5.62 -1.71 -0.53
C THR A 191 5.67 -2.69 0.64
N MET A 192 5.47 -2.15 1.85
CA MET A 192 5.30 -2.91 3.08
C MET A 192 3.85 -2.88 3.52
N PHE A 193 3.32 -4.01 3.99
CA PHE A 193 1.95 -4.15 4.46
C PHE A 193 1.91 -4.42 5.97
N TRP A 194 1.05 -3.69 6.67
CA TRP A 194 1.04 -3.63 8.13
C TRP A 194 -0.27 -4.12 8.72
N LYS A 195 -0.18 -4.97 9.75
CA LYS A 195 -1.26 -5.12 10.73
C LYS A 195 -1.06 -4.12 11.88
N GLU A 196 -2.17 -3.71 12.48
CA GLU A 196 -2.15 -2.88 13.67
C GLU A 196 -1.90 -3.73 14.92
N VAL A 197 -1.02 -3.25 15.78
CA VAL A 197 -0.70 -3.85 17.09
C VAL A 197 -0.68 -2.78 18.18
N ASN A 198 -0.50 -3.19 19.43
CA ASN A 198 -0.32 -2.29 20.57
C ASN A 198 0.72 -2.87 21.53
N ILE A 199 2.00 -2.73 21.17
CA ILE A 199 3.12 -3.19 22.00
C ILE A 199 3.68 -1.97 22.72
N ILE A 200 3.74 -2.00 24.04
CA ILE A 200 4.25 -0.92 24.88
C ILE A 200 5.75 -1.16 25.13
N LYS A 201 6.53 -0.08 25.16
CA LYS A 201 7.94 -0.12 25.54
C LYS A 201 8.06 -0.67 26.98
N PRO A 202 8.95 -1.64 27.22
CA PRO A 202 9.17 -2.20 28.56
C PRO A 202 9.52 -1.14 29.60
#